data_AF-A0A946N7C5-F1
#
_entry.id   AF-A0A946N7C5-F1
#
_cell.length_a   1.000
_cell.length_b   1.000
_cell.length_c   1.000
_cell.angle_alpha   90.00
_cell.angle_beta   90.00
_cell.angle_gamma   90.00
#
_symmetry.space_group_name_H-M   'P 1'
#
loop_
_entity.id
_entity.type
_entity.pdbx_description
1 polymer ?
#
loop_
_entity_poly.entity_id
_entity_poly.type
_entity_poly.pdbx_seq_one_letter_code
_entity_poly.pdbx_strand_id
1 'polypeptide(L)'
;IGDTVNTASRLEAMTKEFTVQAIVSDYVAECAAADLGAFEAREVTVRGRAETMKVYLVPDARSLPHREVRAAAPKQRRRQRVRVKAPS
;
A
#
# COMPACT_ATOMS: atom_id res chain seq x y z
N ILE A 1 2.31 -5.32 15.09
CA ILE A 1 2.66 -5.42 13.65
C ILE A 1 1.51 -6.16 13.00
N GLY A 2 0.77 -5.45 12.13
CA GLY A 2 -0.66 -5.69 11.92
C GLY A 2 -1.03 -6.34 10.60
N ASP A 3 -2.34 -6.55 10.45
CA ASP A 3 -3.04 -7.19 9.34
C ASP A 3 -2.52 -6.80 7.95
N THR A 4 -2.12 -5.54 7.74
CA THR A 4 -1.58 -5.04 6.46
C THR A 4 -0.27 -5.73 6.05
N VAL A 5 0.67 -5.96 6.98
CA VAL A 5 1.94 -6.65 6.66
C VAL A 5 1.69 -8.12 6.36
N ASN A 6 0.79 -8.72 7.13
CA ASN A 6 0.33 -10.10 6.95
C ASN A 6 -0.36 -10.27 5.57
N THR A 7 -1.15 -9.29 5.15
CA THR A 7 -1.80 -9.25 3.83
C THR A 7 -0.76 -9.11 2.72
N ALA A 8 0.20 -8.19 2.85
CA ALA A 8 1.23 -7.98 1.83
C ALA A 8 2.05 -9.24 1.54
N SER A 9 2.51 -9.96 2.58
CA SER A 9 3.28 -11.20 2.37
C SER A 9 2.46 -12.34 1.76
N ARG A 10 1.14 -12.37 2.01
CA ARG A 10 0.25 -13.34 1.38
C ARG A 10 0.00 -13.02 -0.07
N LEU A 11 -0.24 -11.75 -0.41
CA LEU A 11 -0.35 -11.32 -1.79
C LEU A 11 0.95 -11.59 -2.56
N GLU A 12 2.11 -11.38 -1.93
CA GLU A 12 3.41 -11.75 -2.51
C GLU A 12 3.48 -13.25 -2.84
N ALA A 13 3.05 -14.13 -1.95
CA ALA A 13 3.02 -15.57 -2.23
C ALA A 13 2.14 -15.90 -3.45
N MET A 14 0.98 -15.24 -3.58
CA MET A 14 0.04 -15.43 -4.68
C MET A 14 0.57 -14.95 -6.04
N THR A 15 1.55 -14.04 -6.08
CA THR A 15 2.17 -13.62 -7.36
C THR A 15 2.74 -14.81 -8.15
N LYS A 16 3.28 -15.81 -7.44
CA LYS A 16 3.81 -17.05 -8.03
C LYS A 16 2.70 -17.93 -8.57
N GLU A 17 1.60 -18.06 -7.83
CA GLU A 17 0.44 -18.86 -8.22
C GLU A 17 -0.21 -18.30 -9.49
N PHE A 18 -0.33 -16.97 -9.59
CA PHE A 18 -0.93 -16.31 -10.74
C PHE A 18 0.07 -15.98 -11.87
N THR A 19 1.36 -16.28 -11.68
CA THR A 19 2.42 -15.98 -12.68
C THR A 19 2.46 -14.50 -13.09
N VAL A 20 2.40 -13.60 -12.10
CA VAL A 20 2.45 -12.14 -12.30
C VAL A 20 3.58 -11.50 -11.50
N GLN A 21 4.03 -10.31 -11.92
CA GLN A 21 5.11 -9.59 -11.21
C GLN A 21 4.61 -8.84 -9.98
N ALA A 22 3.34 -8.43 -9.95
CA ALA A 22 2.75 -7.75 -8.81
C ALA A 22 1.25 -8.05 -8.68
N ILE A 23 0.76 -7.92 -7.44
CA ILE A 23 -0.66 -7.93 -7.11
C ILE A 23 -0.94 -6.69 -6.27
N VAL A 24 -1.96 -5.93 -6.66
CA VAL A 24 -2.35 -4.69 -5.97
C VAL A 24 -3.76 -4.86 -5.42
N SER A 25 -3.97 -4.63 -4.13
CA SER A 25 -5.33 -4.64 -3.57
C SER A 25 -6.11 -3.41 -3.98
N ASP A 26 -7.43 -3.53 -4.04
CA ASP A 26 -8.33 -2.41 -4.36
C ASP A 26 -8.13 -1.23 -3.42
N TYR A 27 -7.99 -1.49 -2.12
CA TYR A 27 -7.65 -0.49 -1.12
C TYR A 27 -6.37 0.31 -1.46
N VAL A 28 -5.33 -0.36 -1.98
CA VAL A 28 -4.09 0.31 -2.38
C VAL A 28 -4.30 1.13 -3.65
N ALA A 29 -5.08 0.62 -4.61
CA ALA A 29 -5.44 1.35 -5.83
C ALA A 29 -6.20 2.65 -5.51
N GLU A 30 -7.19 2.56 -4.62
CA GLU A 30 -7.96 3.71 -4.12
C GLU A 30 -7.06 4.73 -3.41
N CYS A 31 -6.21 4.27 -2.48
CA CYS A 31 -5.28 5.14 -1.75
C CYS A 31 -4.24 5.81 -2.66
N ALA A 32 -3.89 5.16 -3.77
CA ALA A 32 -2.97 5.69 -4.77
C ALA A 32 -3.67 6.58 -5.81
N ALA A 33 -5.01 6.60 -5.84
CA ALA A 33 -5.81 7.13 -6.94
C ALA A 33 -5.35 6.58 -8.30
N ALA A 34 -5.00 5.29 -8.33
CA ALA A 34 -4.49 4.60 -9.51
C ALA A 34 -5.64 3.89 -10.23
N ASP A 35 -5.80 4.18 -11.53
CA ASP A 35 -6.70 3.39 -12.38
C ASP A 35 -5.99 2.09 -12.80
N LEU A 36 -6.52 0.97 -12.29
CA LEU A 36 -6.04 -0.37 -12.59
C LEU A 36 -7.08 -1.17 -13.42
N GLY A 37 -8.07 -0.51 -14.01
CA GLY A 37 -9.14 -1.17 -14.79
C GLY A 37 -8.65 -1.92 -16.03
N ALA A 38 -7.43 -1.65 -16.48
CA ALA A 38 -6.77 -2.40 -17.56
C ALA A 38 -6.25 -3.79 -17.14
N PHE A 39 -6.18 -4.07 -15.83
CA PHE A 39 -5.68 -5.32 -15.27
C PHE A 39 -6.80 -6.27 -14.89
N GLU A 40 -6.52 -7.57 -14.89
CA GLU A 40 -7.47 -8.58 -14.44
C GLU A 40 -7.77 -8.39 -12.95
N ALA A 41 -9.05 -8.19 -12.61
CA ALA A 41 -9.52 -8.12 -11.24
C ALA A 41 -9.98 -9.50 -10.75
N ARG A 42 -9.58 -9.86 -9.53
CA ARG A 42 -9.95 -11.11 -8.86
C ARG A 42 -10.39 -10.83 -7.44
N GLU A 43 -11.34 -11.61 -6.95
CA GLU A 43 -11.60 -11.71 -5.52
C GLU A 43 -10.76 -12.84 -4.92
N VAL A 44 -10.04 -12.54 -3.85
CA VAL A 44 -9.18 -13.50 -3.16
C VAL A 44 -9.51 -13.54 -1.67
N THR A 45 -9.45 -14.73 -1.10
CA THR A 45 -9.59 -14.92 0.35
C THR A 45 -8.21 -14.97 0.98
N VAL A 46 -7.92 -13.99 1.85
CA VAL A 46 -6.65 -13.92 2.57
C VAL A 46 -6.81 -14.62 3.91
N ARG A 47 -6.04 -15.68 4.16
CA ARG A 47 -6.12 -16.45 5.41
C ARG A 47 -5.90 -15.55 6.63
N GLY A 48 -6.92 -15.45 7.48
CA GLY A 48 -6.96 -14.57 8.66
C GLY A 48 -7.89 -13.37 8.50
N ARG A 49 -8.45 -13.17 7.31
CA ARG A 49 -9.48 -12.18 7.01
C ARG A 49 -10.80 -12.90 6.74
N ALA A 50 -11.90 -12.40 7.29
CA ALA A 50 -13.23 -12.98 7.09
C ALA A 50 -13.83 -12.59 5.73
N GLU A 51 -13.46 -11.41 5.21
CA GLU A 51 -13.98 -10.86 3.97
C GLU A 51 -13.03 -11.13 2.80
N THR A 52 -13.61 -11.38 1.63
CA THR A 52 -12.88 -11.43 0.36
C THR A 52 -12.30 -10.05 0.02
N MET A 53 -11.16 -10.05 -0.66
CA MET A 53 -10.49 -8.84 -1.10
C MET A 53 -10.39 -8.82 -2.62
N LYS A 54 -10.81 -7.72 -3.23
CA LYS A 54 -10.54 -7.47 -4.64
C LYS A 54 -9.07 -7.10 -4.84
N VAL A 55 -8.43 -7.73 -5.81
CA VAL A 55 -7.04 -7.50 -6.20
C VAL A 55 -6.93 -7.40 -7.72
N TYR A 56 -5.92 -6.67 -8.19
CA TYR A 56 -5.56 -6.54 -9.58
C TYR A 56 -4.27 -7.29 -9.84
N LEU A 57 -4.28 -8.17 -10.83
CA LEU A 57 -3.12 -8.95 -11.26
C LEU A 57 -2.31 -8.14 -12.27
N VAL A 58 -1.04 -7.91 -11.99
CA VAL A 58 -0.16 -7.05 -12.81
C VAL A 58 0.99 -7.89 -13.38
N PRO A 59 0.85 -8.40 -14.62
CA PRO A 59 1.87 -9.26 -15.23
C PRO A 59 3.21 -8.55 -15.42
N ASP A 60 3.19 -7.26 -15.76
CA ASP A 60 4.38 -6.42 -15.92
C ASP A 60 4.28 -5.18 -15.04
N ALA A 61 5.12 -5.06 -14.01
CA ALA A 61 5.10 -3.94 -13.08
C ALA A 61 5.36 -2.58 -13.76
N ARG A 62 5.98 -2.55 -14.95
CA ARG A 62 6.21 -1.32 -15.72
C ARG A 62 4.94 -0.75 -16.34
N SER A 63 3.87 -1.55 -16.40
CA SER A 63 2.57 -1.10 -16.89
C SER A 63 1.73 -0.38 -15.82
N LEU A 64 2.20 -0.35 -14.57
CA LEU A 64 1.54 0.40 -13.50
C LEU A 64 1.54 1.90 -13.83
N PRO A 65 0.44 2.62 -13.52
CA PRO A 65 0.38 4.05 -13.74
C PRO A 65 1.43 4.76 -12.89
N HIS A 66 2.12 5.73 -13.51
CA HIS A 66 3.03 6.59 -12.79
C HIS A 66 2.24 7.59 -11.96
N ARG A 67 2.44 7.57 -10.64
CA ARG A 67 1.94 8.63 -9.77
C ARG A 67 2.89 9.82 -9.86
N GLU A 68 2.40 10.95 -10.38
CA GLU A 68 3.10 12.22 -10.20
C GLU A 68 3.15 12.55 -8.70
N VAL A 69 4.33 12.50 -8.11
CA VAL A 69 4.53 12.88 -6.72
C VAL A 69 4.38 14.41 -6.64
N ARG A 70 3.23 14.90 -6.19
CA ARG A 70 3.15 16.27 -5.67
C ARG A 70 4.21 16.39 -4.58
N ALA A 71 5.23 17.23 -4.80
CA ALA A 71 6.30 17.46 -3.85
C ALA A 71 5.72 17.74 -2.46
N ALA A 72 6.01 16.86 -1.50
CA ALA A 72 5.57 17.04 -0.14
C ALA A 72 6.24 18.29 0.45
N ALA A 73 5.44 19.26 0.90
CA ALA A 73 5.95 20.44 1.60
C ALA A 73 6.83 20.00 2.80
N PRO A 74 7.99 20.63 3.02
CA PRO A 74 8.91 20.21 4.07
C PRO A 74 8.22 20.29 5.45
N LYS A 75 8.22 19.17 6.18
CA LYS A 75 7.69 19.10 7.55
C LYS A 75 8.51 20.04 8.45
N GLN A 76 7.95 21.19 8.78
CA GLN A 76 8.58 22.16 9.67
C GLN A 76 8.72 21.54 11.06
N ARG A 77 9.95 21.12 11.41
CA ARG A 77 10.30 20.63 12.74
C ARG A 77 10.01 21.71 13.77
N ARG A 78 8.88 21.60 14.48
CA ARG A 78 8.60 22.39 15.69
C ARG A 78 9.67 22.05 16.74
N ARG A 79 10.71 22.88 16.85
CA ARG A 79 11.64 22.85 17.97
C ARG A 79 10.88 23.31 19.22
N GLN A 80 10.40 22.38 20.05
CA GLN A 80 10.00 22.71 21.41
C GLN A 80 11.26 23.11 22.20
N ARG A 81 11.38 24.40 22.50
CA ARG A 81 12.31 24.89 23.54
C ARG A 81 11.70 24.54 24.89
N VAL A 82 12.21 23.49 25.53
CA VAL A 82 11.90 23.20 26.95
C VAL A 82 12.58 24.30 27.78
N ARG A 83 11.78 25.15 28.42
CA ARG A 83 12.26 26.20 29.33
C ARG A 83 12.46 25.55 30.70
N VAL A 84 13.69 25.23 31.06
CA VAL A 84 14.05 24.73 32.40
C VAL A 84 13.98 25.91 33.38
N LYS A 85 13.13 25.79 34.41
CA LYS A 85 13.02 26.75 35.51
C LYS A 85 14.04 26.37 36.59
N ALA A 86 14.92 27.29 36.96
CA ALA A 86 15.89 27.08 38.04
C ALA A 86 15.21 27.07 39.42
N PRO A 87 15.67 26.25 40.38
CA PRO A 87 15.16 26.27 41.76
C PRO A 87 15.76 27.41 42.58
N SER A 88 14.99 27.82 43.59
CA SER A 88 15.28 28.87 44.57
C SER A 88 16.43 28.54 45.52
#